data_AF-A0A4R4JH30-F1
#
_entry.id   AF-A0A4R4JH30-F1
#
_cell.length_a   1.000
_cell.length_b   1.000
_cell.length_c   1.000
_cell.angle_alpha   90.00
_cell.angle_beta   90.00
_cell.angle_gamma   90.00
#
_symmetry.space_group_name_H-M   'P 1'
#
loop_
_entity.id
_entity.type
_entity.pdbx_description
1 polymer ?
#
loop_
_entity_poly.entity_id
_entity_poly.type
_entity_poly.pdbx_seq_one_letter_code
_entity_poly.pdbx_strand_id
1 'polypeptide(L)'
;MTTIIASDNAIIEVNKALNTILSLYLNTKENNIDIRFDLPEINSIQSEPTVSVFLYEIHEDLQLRAAEPRRYNPATSTLLPGWVNINCNYLITYWDANKPSSDSSSPDSQPDNQAAQVMTRVLNALINNRQLTGIPGSYTRVIPQQENLNSLGNFWQALGNRPRISLLYSITVPMKLQNIENSIIPISQISATVDQKSSLDSTQINQALTDKLCADLGGTEDARLALNKVNLITQSATDNNNRQDNENIILEVSGITHSTYLAKIKDILSIWVKSQEAIVKVNGINIIISKEDSEKLVGI
;
A
#
# COMPACT_ATOMS: atom_id res chain seq x y z
N MET A 1 -24.40 -5.13 -7.56
CA MET A 1 -23.14 -5.79 -7.96
C MET A 1 -22.23 -4.73 -8.53
N THR A 2 -21.09 -4.49 -7.91
CA THR A 2 -20.07 -3.54 -8.38
C THR A 2 -19.29 -4.21 -9.49
N THR A 3 -19.32 -3.66 -10.71
CA THR A 3 -18.51 -4.20 -11.81
C THR A 3 -17.10 -3.64 -11.65
N ILE A 4 -16.18 -4.50 -11.26
CA ILE A 4 -14.78 -4.12 -11.05
C ILE A 4 -14.10 -4.07 -12.42
N ILE A 5 -13.54 -2.93 -12.80
CA ILE A 5 -12.88 -2.76 -14.10
C ILE A 5 -11.49 -3.43 -14.04
N ALA A 6 -11.10 -4.11 -15.11
CA ALA A 6 -9.74 -4.64 -15.26
C ALA A 6 -8.70 -3.51 -15.23
N SER A 7 -7.53 -3.75 -14.62
CA SER A 7 -6.46 -2.76 -14.46
C SER A 7 -6.11 -2.04 -15.76
N ASP A 8 -6.00 -2.80 -16.85
CA ASP A 8 -5.32 -2.32 -18.05
C ASP A 8 -6.21 -1.37 -18.88
N ASN A 9 -7.53 -1.36 -18.63
CA ASN A 9 -8.50 -0.58 -19.41
C ASN A 9 -9.31 0.42 -18.56
N ALA A 10 -9.00 0.60 -17.27
CA ALA A 10 -9.82 1.39 -16.36
C ALA A 10 -10.11 2.82 -16.87
N ILE A 11 -9.08 3.54 -17.30
CA ILE A 11 -9.21 4.92 -17.82
C ILE A 11 -9.97 4.95 -19.15
N ILE A 12 -9.69 3.97 -20.03
CA ILE A 12 -10.32 3.88 -21.35
C ILE A 12 -11.83 3.66 -21.22
N GLU A 13 -12.24 2.76 -20.32
CA GLU A 13 -13.67 2.49 -20.07
C GLU A 13 -14.38 3.70 -19.45
N VAL A 14 -13.71 4.46 -18.58
CA VAL A 14 -14.24 5.73 -18.06
C VAL A 14 -14.42 6.75 -19.19
N ASN A 15 -13.43 6.92 -20.07
CA ASN A 15 -13.53 7.84 -21.21
C ASN A 15 -14.67 7.46 -22.16
N LYS A 16 -14.83 6.17 -22.48
CA LYS A 16 -15.95 5.68 -23.32
C LYS A 16 -17.31 5.91 -22.66
N ALA A 17 -17.42 5.66 -21.36
CA ALA A 17 -18.66 5.89 -20.61
C ALA A 17 -19.02 7.38 -20.60
N LEU A 18 -18.04 8.26 -20.36
CA LEU A 18 -18.22 9.70 -20.39
C LEU A 18 -18.62 10.20 -21.78
N ASN A 19 -17.97 9.69 -22.84
CA ASN A 19 -18.33 10.02 -24.22
C ASN A 19 -19.77 9.64 -24.54
N THR A 20 -20.19 8.44 -24.12
CA THR A 20 -21.55 7.93 -24.35
C THR A 20 -22.58 8.84 -23.68
N ILE A 21 -22.34 9.23 -22.43
CA ILE A 21 -23.24 10.14 -21.69
C ILE A 21 -23.29 11.51 -22.35
N LEU A 22 -22.15 12.12 -22.67
CA LEU A 22 -22.11 13.45 -23.26
C LEU A 22 -22.77 13.46 -24.66
N SER A 23 -22.50 12.44 -25.47
CA SER A 23 -23.08 12.30 -26.82
C SER A 23 -24.62 12.28 -26.80
N LEU A 24 -25.24 11.68 -25.78
CA LEU A 24 -26.70 11.63 -25.66
C LEU A 24 -27.34 13.01 -25.45
N TYR A 25 -26.63 13.94 -24.83
CA TYR A 25 -27.13 15.29 -24.52
C TYR A 25 -26.67 16.33 -25.54
N LEU A 26 -25.53 16.12 -26.18
CA LEU A 26 -24.91 17.06 -27.12
C LEU A 26 -25.37 16.83 -28.56
N ASN A 27 -25.57 15.59 -28.99
CA ASN A 27 -25.96 15.28 -30.37
C ASN A 27 -27.47 15.47 -30.55
N THR A 28 -27.86 16.70 -30.82
CA THR A 28 -29.22 17.08 -31.19
C THR A 28 -29.33 17.16 -32.71
N LYS A 29 -30.51 16.84 -33.28
CA LYS A 29 -30.75 16.79 -34.75
C LYS A 29 -30.40 18.09 -35.50
N GLU A 30 -30.25 19.21 -34.79
CA GLU A 30 -30.03 20.54 -35.35
C GLU A 30 -28.64 21.12 -35.07
N ASN A 31 -27.85 20.51 -34.18
CA ASN A 31 -26.51 21.00 -33.82
C ASN A 31 -25.61 19.80 -33.48
N ASN A 32 -24.65 19.53 -34.37
CA ASN A 32 -23.61 18.53 -34.14
C ASN A 32 -22.45 19.21 -33.41
N ILE A 33 -22.09 18.70 -32.24
CA ILE A 33 -21.01 19.22 -31.41
C ILE A 33 -19.97 18.11 -31.31
N ASP A 34 -18.74 18.40 -31.73
CA ASP A 34 -17.66 17.44 -31.64
C ASP A 34 -17.23 17.23 -30.18
N ILE A 35 -16.88 16.00 -29.81
CA ILE A 35 -16.42 15.66 -28.46
C ILE A 35 -15.02 15.09 -28.56
N ARG A 36 -14.06 15.76 -27.92
CA ARG A 36 -12.65 15.38 -27.94
C ARG A 36 -12.13 15.09 -26.54
N PHE A 37 -11.18 14.16 -26.45
CA PHE A 37 -10.52 13.77 -25.19
C PHE A 37 -9.08 14.28 -25.08
N ASP A 38 -8.72 15.22 -25.95
CA ASP A 38 -7.49 15.98 -25.93
C ASP A 38 -7.80 17.48 -25.77
N LEU A 39 -6.76 18.27 -25.51
CA LEU A 39 -6.89 19.72 -25.47
C LEU A 39 -6.59 20.28 -26.87
N PRO A 40 -7.51 21.02 -27.49
CA PRO A 40 -7.28 21.61 -28.81
C PRO A 40 -6.08 22.56 -28.81
N GLU A 41 -5.40 22.68 -29.96
CA GLU A 41 -4.30 23.64 -30.08
C GLU A 41 -4.80 25.07 -29.84
N ILE A 42 -4.11 25.81 -28.97
CA ILE A 42 -4.49 27.12 -28.42
C ILE A 42 -4.85 28.16 -29.50
N ASN A 43 -4.24 28.05 -30.68
CA ASN A 43 -4.41 28.97 -31.81
C ASN A 43 -5.20 28.37 -32.98
N SER A 44 -5.65 27.13 -32.86
CA SER A 44 -6.46 26.49 -33.89
C SER A 44 -7.91 26.94 -33.77
N ILE A 45 -8.50 27.30 -34.91
CA ILE A 45 -9.95 27.50 -35.03
C ILE A 45 -10.51 26.11 -35.30
N GLN A 46 -11.43 25.64 -34.46
CA GLN A 46 -12.07 24.36 -34.71
C GLN A 46 -12.97 24.48 -35.94
N SER A 47 -13.04 23.42 -36.75
CA SER A 47 -13.93 23.44 -37.92
C SER A 47 -15.41 23.35 -37.51
N GLU A 48 -15.68 22.79 -36.34
CA GLU A 48 -17.00 22.63 -35.74
C GLU A 48 -16.96 23.03 -34.26
N PRO A 49 -18.08 23.42 -33.63
CA PRO A 49 -18.14 23.63 -32.19
C PRO A 49 -17.72 22.36 -31.45
N THR A 50 -16.75 22.47 -30.54
CA THR A 50 -16.12 21.31 -29.90
C THR A 50 -16.15 21.41 -28.38
N VAL A 51 -16.51 20.31 -27.73
CA VAL A 51 -16.34 20.11 -26.29
C VAL A 51 -15.09 19.27 -26.07
N SER A 52 -14.11 19.84 -25.37
CA SER A 52 -12.88 19.15 -24.98
C SER A 52 -13.03 18.65 -23.54
N VAL A 53 -12.84 17.35 -23.35
CA VAL A 53 -12.88 16.62 -22.09
C VAL A 53 -11.45 16.20 -21.74
N PHE A 54 -10.75 17.06 -21.02
CA PHE A 54 -9.33 16.89 -20.74
C PHE A 54 -9.11 16.25 -19.37
N LEU A 55 -8.46 15.09 -19.33
CA LEU A 55 -8.04 14.43 -18.10
C LEU A 55 -6.72 15.05 -17.61
N TYR A 56 -6.77 15.89 -16.57
CA TYR A 56 -5.61 16.65 -16.11
C TYR A 56 -4.88 15.99 -14.93
N GLU A 57 -5.57 15.18 -14.14
CA GLU A 57 -4.98 14.54 -12.96
C GLU A 57 -5.62 13.19 -12.66
N ILE A 58 -4.79 12.23 -12.26
CA ILE A 58 -5.20 10.91 -11.78
C ILE A 58 -4.48 10.65 -10.45
N HIS A 59 -5.23 10.32 -9.42
CA HIS A 59 -4.68 9.90 -8.13
C HIS A 59 -5.59 8.89 -7.44
N GLU A 60 -5.08 8.19 -6.43
CA GLU A 60 -5.91 7.31 -5.61
C GLU A 60 -6.78 8.12 -4.64
N ASP A 61 -8.06 7.75 -4.54
CA ASP A 61 -8.96 8.30 -3.54
C ASP A 61 -8.77 7.58 -2.19
N LEU A 62 -7.89 8.15 -1.37
CA LEU A 62 -7.60 7.62 -0.03
C LEU A 62 -8.81 7.66 0.91
N GLN A 63 -9.81 8.51 0.66
CA GLN A 63 -11.00 8.58 1.50
C GLN A 63 -11.89 7.34 1.33
N LEU A 64 -11.85 6.73 0.14
CA LEU A 64 -12.57 5.51 -0.17
C LEU A 64 -11.70 4.26 0.03
N ARG A 65 -10.48 4.40 0.59
CA ARG A 65 -9.62 3.27 0.92
C ARG A 65 -10.15 2.58 2.18
N ALA A 66 -10.80 1.44 1.99
CA ALA A 66 -11.12 0.54 3.09
C ALA A 66 -9.95 -0.42 3.36
N ALA A 67 -9.71 -0.74 4.63
CA ALA A 67 -8.78 -1.79 5.03
C ALA A 67 -9.40 -3.17 4.78
N GLU A 68 -9.57 -3.55 3.52
CA GLU A 68 -10.04 -4.89 3.17
C GLU A 68 -8.86 -5.86 3.01
N PRO A 69 -8.82 -6.96 3.78
CA PRO A 69 -7.83 -8.00 3.55
C PRO A 69 -8.07 -8.67 2.18
N ARG A 70 -7.00 -9.15 1.56
CA ARG A 70 -7.13 -9.96 0.33
C ARG A 70 -7.95 -11.21 0.66
N ARG A 71 -9.02 -11.43 -0.11
CA ARG A 71 -9.88 -12.60 0.05
C ARG A 71 -9.19 -13.84 -0.49
N TYR A 72 -9.26 -14.94 0.25
CA TYR A 72 -8.75 -16.23 -0.20
C TYR A 72 -9.83 -16.99 -0.97
N ASN A 73 -9.45 -17.63 -2.08
CA ASN A 73 -10.32 -18.57 -2.79
C ASN A 73 -9.84 -20.02 -2.52
N PRO A 74 -10.58 -20.81 -1.71
CA PRO A 74 -10.22 -22.19 -1.41
C PRO A 74 -10.20 -23.11 -2.62
N ALA A 75 -11.04 -22.87 -3.64
CA ALA A 75 -11.13 -23.74 -4.81
C ALA A 75 -9.87 -23.66 -5.68
N THR A 76 -9.24 -22.50 -5.75
CA THR A 76 -8.01 -22.27 -6.54
C THR A 76 -6.75 -22.20 -5.69
N SER A 77 -6.87 -22.23 -4.36
CA SER A 77 -5.77 -22.03 -3.41
C SER A 77 -4.98 -20.72 -3.63
N THR A 78 -5.65 -19.67 -4.11
CA THR A 78 -5.03 -18.38 -4.42
C THR A 78 -5.69 -17.24 -3.67
N LEU A 79 -4.90 -16.23 -3.31
CA LEU A 79 -5.44 -14.94 -2.88
C LEU A 79 -5.97 -14.15 -4.07
N LEU A 80 -7.25 -13.75 -4.01
CA LEU A 80 -7.82 -12.83 -4.98
C LEU A 80 -7.03 -11.51 -5.00
N PRO A 81 -6.88 -10.88 -6.17
CA PRO A 81 -6.26 -9.57 -6.25
C PRO A 81 -7.15 -8.53 -5.54
N GLY A 82 -6.51 -7.55 -4.93
CA GLY A 82 -7.22 -6.39 -4.38
C GLY A 82 -7.75 -5.48 -5.48
N TRP A 83 -8.37 -4.39 -5.06
CA TRP A 83 -8.72 -3.26 -5.92
C TRP A 83 -8.26 -1.96 -5.29
N VAL A 84 -8.14 -0.92 -6.10
CA VAL A 84 -7.81 0.43 -5.68
C VAL A 84 -8.84 1.39 -6.29
N ASN A 85 -9.27 2.38 -5.51
CA ASN A 85 -10.19 3.41 -5.99
C ASN A 85 -9.40 4.55 -6.60
N ILE A 86 -9.41 4.66 -7.92
CA ILE A 86 -8.71 5.71 -8.65
C ILE A 86 -9.68 6.84 -8.96
N ASN A 87 -9.32 8.06 -8.57
CA ASN A 87 -10.00 9.28 -8.94
C ASN A 87 -9.38 9.87 -10.21
N CYS A 88 -10.23 10.06 -11.23
CA CYS A 88 -9.90 10.69 -12.49
C CYS A 88 -10.56 12.07 -12.54
N ASN A 89 -9.75 13.14 -12.61
CA ASN A 89 -10.24 14.51 -12.63
C ASN A 89 -10.21 15.07 -14.06
N TYR A 90 -11.38 15.44 -14.55
CA TYR A 90 -11.59 15.98 -15.89
C TYR A 90 -11.89 17.48 -15.82
N LEU A 91 -11.37 18.18 -16.81
CA LEU A 91 -11.69 19.55 -17.13
C LEU A 91 -12.42 19.58 -18.47
N ILE A 92 -13.69 20.00 -18.44
CA ILE A 92 -14.53 20.07 -19.63
C ILE A 92 -14.66 21.52 -20.08
N THR A 93 -14.28 21.80 -21.33
CA THR A 93 -14.23 23.15 -21.89
C THR A 93 -14.89 23.21 -23.26
N TYR A 94 -15.45 24.36 -23.60
CA TYR A 94 -16.05 24.61 -24.91
C TYR A 94 -15.13 25.46 -25.80
N TRP A 95 -14.99 25.00 -27.04
CA TRP A 95 -14.19 25.61 -28.10
C TRP A 95 -15.10 25.95 -29.27
N ASP A 96 -15.16 27.24 -29.58
CA ASP A 96 -15.97 27.72 -30.70
C ASP A 96 -15.26 27.51 -32.04
N ALA A 97 -16.06 27.34 -33.09
CA ALA A 97 -15.59 27.31 -34.47
C ALA A 97 -15.37 28.71 -35.05
N ASN A 98 -15.98 29.74 -34.44
CA ASN A 98 -15.87 31.11 -34.90
C ASN A 98 -14.80 31.90 -34.15
N LYS A 99 -14.19 32.87 -34.83
CA LYS A 99 -13.32 33.84 -34.16
C LYS A 99 -14.18 34.71 -33.23
N PRO A 100 -13.73 34.98 -32.00
CA PRO A 100 -14.46 35.83 -31.08
C PRO A 100 -14.68 37.21 -31.72
N SER A 101 -15.95 37.61 -31.83
CA SER A 101 -16.30 38.94 -32.30
C SER A 101 -15.98 39.98 -31.22
N SER A 102 -15.47 41.14 -31.63
CA SER A 102 -15.23 42.29 -30.73
C SER A 102 -16.49 43.14 -30.53
N ASP A 103 -17.60 42.81 -31.19
CA ASP A 103 -18.85 43.56 -31.13
C ASP A 103 -19.77 42.98 -30.05
N SER A 104 -20.22 43.82 -29.12
CA SER A 104 -21.17 43.45 -28.06
C SER A 104 -22.56 43.07 -28.60
N SER A 105 -22.87 43.41 -29.84
CA SER A 105 -24.10 43.01 -30.53
C SER A 105 -23.99 41.65 -31.21
N SER A 106 -22.81 41.01 -31.17
CA SER A 106 -22.62 39.68 -31.75
C SER A 106 -23.48 38.63 -31.01
N PRO A 107 -24.01 37.62 -31.72
CA PRO A 107 -24.73 36.50 -31.11
C PRO A 107 -23.92 35.80 -30.00
N ASP A 108 -22.59 35.78 -30.11
CA ASP A 108 -21.69 35.15 -29.13
C ASP A 108 -21.58 35.94 -27.82
N SER A 109 -21.91 37.24 -27.83
CA SER A 109 -21.89 38.12 -26.66
C SER A 109 -23.26 38.25 -25.97
N GLN A 110 -24.29 37.58 -26.49
CA GLN A 110 -25.63 37.59 -25.88
C GLN A 110 -25.72 36.65 -24.67
N PRO A 111 -26.66 36.88 -23.73
CA PRO A 111 -26.87 36.01 -22.57
C PRO A 111 -27.18 34.54 -22.93
N ASP A 112 -27.78 34.32 -24.10
CA ASP A 112 -28.15 33.02 -24.65
C ASP A 112 -27.14 32.49 -25.68
N ASN A 113 -25.87 32.91 -25.58
CA ASN A 113 -24.83 32.50 -26.51
C ASN A 113 -24.65 30.98 -26.61
N GLN A 114 -24.10 30.55 -27.75
CA GLN A 114 -23.88 29.14 -28.05
C GLN A 114 -23.05 28.45 -26.95
N ALA A 115 -21.99 29.11 -26.46
CA ALA A 115 -21.14 28.58 -25.39
C ALA A 115 -21.92 28.24 -24.11
N ALA A 116 -22.81 29.14 -23.65
CA ALA A 116 -23.64 28.93 -22.46
C ALA A 116 -24.67 27.83 -22.68
N GLN A 117 -25.28 27.76 -23.87
CA GLN A 117 -26.22 26.69 -24.22
C GLN A 117 -25.54 25.32 -24.20
N VAL A 118 -24.38 25.19 -24.84
CA VAL A 118 -23.62 23.94 -24.87
C VAL A 118 -23.15 23.55 -23.47
N MET A 119 -22.56 24.46 -22.71
CA MET A 119 -22.09 24.17 -21.36
C MET A 119 -23.23 23.83 -20.40
N THR A 120 -24.43 24.38 -20.60
CA THR A 120 -25.62 24.01 -19.84
C THR A 120 -26.09 22.59 -20.18
N ARG A 121 -26.01 22.17 -21.46
CA ARG A 121 -26.28 20.77 -21.85
C ARG A 121 -25.26 19.81 -21.26
N VAL A 122 -23.97 20.16 -21.29
CA VAL A 122 -22.91 19.39 -20.62
C VAL A 122 -23.22 19.27 -19.13
N LEU A 123 -23.54 20.38 -18.47
CA LEU A 123 -23.85 20.38 -17.04
C LEU A 123 -25.05 19.48 -16.73
N ASN A 124 -26.13 19.57 -17.52
CA ASN A 124 -27.28 18.70 -17.39
C ASN A 124 -26.93 17.22 -17.58
N ALA A 125 -26.03 16.89 -18.52
CA ALA A 125 -25.56 15.52 -18.69
C ALA A 125 -24.83 15.02 -17.43
N LEU A 126 -23.93 15.82 -16.87
CA LEU A 126 -23.14 15.45 -15.69
C LEU A 126 -24.00 15.35 -14.42
N ILE A 127 -24.91 16.29 -14.19
CA ILE A 127 -25.78 16.29 -12.99
C ILE A 127 -26.76 15.11 -13.01
N ASN A 128 -27.31 14.77 -14.17
CA ASN A 128 -28.27 13.66 -14.28
C ASN A 128 -27.57 12.29 -14.25
N ASN A 129 -26.29 12.22 -14.59
CA ASN A 129 -25.51 10.98 -14.60
C ASN A 129 -24.48 10.95 -13.45
N ARG A 130 -24.97 11.03 -12.20
CA ARG A 130 -24.13 10.90 -11.00
C ARG A 130 -23.46 9.53 -10.84
N GLN A 131 -23.97 8.54 -11.56
CA GLN A 131 -23.36 7.24 -11.70
C GLN A 131 -23.19 6.98 -13.20
N LEU A 132 -21.97 6.64 -13.62
CA LEU A 132 -21.68 6.39 -15.02
C LEU A 132 -22.41 5.13 -15.48
N THR A 133 -23.15 5.24 -16.57
CA THR A 133 -23.76 4.11 -17.24
C THR A 133 -22.64 3.19 -17.78
N GLY A 134 -22.66 1.92 -17.38
CA GLY A 134 -21.61 0.95 -17.73
C GLY A 134 -20.58 0.65 -16.63
N ILE A 135 -20.44 1.51 -15.62
CA ILE A 135 -19.52 1.30 -14.48
C ILE A 135 -20.30 1.38 -13.16
N PRO A 136 -21.04 0.33 -12.78
CA PRO A 136 -21.78 0.35 -11.52
C PRO A 136 -20.82 0.38 -10.31
N GLY A 137 -21.03 1.37 -9.44
CA GLY A 137 -20.15 1.67 -8.31
C GLY A 137 -19.14 2.79 -8.55
N SER A 138 -19.14 3.41 -9.73
CA SER A 138 -18.44 4.69 -9.92
C SER A 138 -19.05 5.75 -9.01
N TYR A 139 -18.21 6.52 -8.32
CA TYR A 139 -18.65 7.67 -7.53
C TYR A 139 -18.20 8.96 -8.23
N THR A 140 -19.12 9.86 -8.51
CA THR A 140 -18.82 11.08 -9.28
C THR A 140 -19.09 12.34 -8.47
N ARG A 141 -18.24 13.35 -8.64
CA ARG A 141 -18.41 14.68 -8.05
C ARG A 141 -18.48 15.70 -9.19
N VAL A 142 -19.66 16.33 -9.32
CA VAL A 142 -19.91 17.39 -10.30
C VAL A 142 -19.61 18.74 -9.65
N ILE A 143 -18.68 19.51 -10.22
CA ILE A 143 -18.29 20.85 -9.75
C ILE A 143 -17.89 20.84 -8.25
N PRO A 144 -16.79 20.17 -7.87
CA PRO A 144 -16.28 20.30 -6.51
C PRO A 144 -15.90 21.75 -6.21
N GLN A 145 -16.23 22.25 -5.00
CA GLN A 145 -15.92 23.62 -4.55
C GLN A 145 -14.41 23.90 -4.34
N GLN A 146 -13.53 23.05 -4.86
CA GLN A 146 -12.09 23.07 -4.61
C GLN A 146 -11.35 24.12 -5.46
N GLU A 147 -12.01 24.73 -6.44
CA GLU A 147 -11.43 25.74 -7.32
C GLU A 147 -11.24 27.07 -6.60
N ASN A 148 -9.98 27.37 -6.26
CA ASN A 148 -9.58 28.72 -5.95
C ASN A 148 -9.32 29.46 -7.27
N LEU A 149 -9.90 30.66 -7.46
CA LEU A 149 -9.73 31.48 -8.67
C LEU A 149 -8.26 31.69 -9.07
N ASN A 150 -7.36 31.70 -8.09
CA ASN A 150 -5.91 31.81 -8.32
C ASN A 150 -5.33 30.60 -9.08
N SER A 151 -5.84 29.39 -8.85
CA SER A 151 -5.39 28.17 -9.52
C SER A 151 -5.84 28.14 -10.98
N LEU A 152 -7.11 28.50 -11.22
CA LEU A 152 -7.68 28.55 -12.56
C LEU A 152 -7.02 29.64 -13.43
N GLY A 153 -6.63 30.77 -12.82
CA GLY A 153 -5.84 31.81 -13.49
C GLY A 153 -4.51 31.30 -14.04
N ASN A 154 -3.73 30.57 -13.22
CA ASN A 154 -2.45 29.99 -13.66
C ASN A 154 -2.66 28.96 -14.78
N PHE A 155 -3.71 28.16 -14.70
CA PHE A 155 -4.05 27.17 -15.74
C PHE A 155 -4.32 27.85 -17.09
N TRP A 156 -5.16 28.89 -17.12
CA TRP A 156 -5.43 29.62 -18.35
C TRP A 156 -4.23 30.40 -18.88
N GLN A 157 -3.33 30.86 -18.00
CA GLN A 157 -2.07 31.46 -18.44
C GLN A 157 -1.19 30.45 -19.18
N ALA A 158 -1.07 29.22 -18.66
CA ALA A 158 -0.35 28.13 -19.33
C ALA A 158 -0.99 27.75 -20.68
N LEU A 159 -2.30 27.88 -20.82
CA LEU A 159 -3.05 27.65 -22.06
C LEU A 159 -3.13 28.87 -23.00
N GLY A 160 -2.23 29.83 -22.86
CA GLY A 160 -2.11 30.95 -23.79
C GLY A 160 -3.05 32.13 -23.50
N ASN A 161 -3.37 32.35 -22.22
CA ASN A 161 -4.09 33.54 -21.72
C ASN A 161 -5.50 33.72 -22.30
N ARG A 162 -6.22 32.62 -22.55
CA ARG A 162 -7.61 32.65 -23.04
C ARG A 162 -8.53 31.95 -22.04
N PRO A 163 -9.04 32.66 -21.02
CA PRO A 163 -9.97 32.07 -20.07
C PRO A 163 -11.26 31.65 -20.78
N ARG A 164 -11.72 30.43 -20.49
CA ARG A 164 -12.99 29.90 -20.98
C ARG A 164 -13.82 29.39 -19.80
N ILE A 165 -15.11 29.19 -20.03
CA ILE A 165 -15.95 28.47 -19.07
C ILE A 165 -15.46 27.03 -19.01
N SER A 166 -15.14 26.56 -17.81
CA SER A 166 -14.71 25.19 -17.54
C SER A 166 -15.59 24.55 -16.47
N LEU A 167 -15.89 23.26 -16.67
CA LEU A 167 -16.54 22.43 -15.67
C LEU A 167 -15.56 21.37 -15.20
N LEU A 168 -15.34 21.32 -13.88
CA LEU A 168 -14.62 20.22 -13.27
C LEU A 168 -15.55 19.04 -13.01
N TYR A 169 -15.04 17.85 -13.29
CA TYR A 169 -15.74 16.61 -13.04
C TYR A 169 -14.76 15.55 -12.54
N SER A 170 -14.98 15.06 -11.32
CA SER A 170 -14.15 14.01 -10.71
C SER A 170 -14.91 12.70 -10.70
N ILE A 171 -14.24 11.63 -11.13
CA ILE A 171 -14.81 10.28 -11.24
C ILE A 171 -13.91 9.31 -10.50
N THR A 172 -14.40 8.75 -9.40
CA THR A 172 -13.72 7.67 -8.69
C THR A 172 -14.25 6.31 -9.16
N VAL A 173 -13.35 5.44 -9.63
CA VAL A 173 -13.67 4.08 -10.08
C VAL A 173 -12.83 3.01 -9.38
N PRO A 174 -13.43 1.84 -9.06
CA PRO A 174 -12.67 0.71 -8.53
C PRO A 174 -11.91 0.00 -9.67
N MET A 175 -10.58 0.03 -9.58
CA MET A 175 -9.67 -0.66 -10.48
C MET A 175 -9.14 -1.94 -9.83
N LYS A 176 -9.34 -3.09 -10.47
CA LYS A 176 -8.76 -4.36 -10.01
C LYS A 176 -7.25 -4.35 -10.19
N LEU A 177 -6.50 -4.82 -9.21
CA LEU A 177 -5.05 -5.03 -9.35
C LEU A 177 -4.76 -6.29 -10.17
N GLN A 178 -3.59 -6.32 -10.80
CA GLN A 178 -3.13 -7.53 -11.48
C GLN A 178 -2.93 -8.65 -10.47
N ASN A 179 -3.30 -9.88 -10.87
CA ASN A 179 -3.18 -11.03 -10.01
C ASN A 179 -1.75 -11.56 -10.05
N ILE A 180 -0.98 -11.28 -9.00
CA ILE A 180 0.28 -11.97 -8.75
C ILE A 180 -0.07 -13.33 -8.15
N GLU A 181 0.35 -14.42 -8.81
CA GLU A 181 0.10 -15.80 -8.40
C GLU A 181 0.78 -16.10 -7.05
N ASN A 182 0.09 -15.76 -5.97
CA ASN A 182 0.46 -16.12 -4.61
C ASN A 182 -0.39 -17.33 -4.21
N SER A 183 0.13 -18.53 -4.49
CA SER A 183 -0.46 -19.79 -4.03
C SER A 183 -0.27 -19.91 -2.52
N ILE A 184 -1.37 -20.08 -1.79
CA ILE A 184 -1.36 -20.30 -0.35
C ILE A 184 -2.07 -21.62 -0.06
N ILE A 185 -1.33 -22.53 0.57
CA ILE A 185 -1.84 -23.83 0.99
C ILE A 185 -2.90 -23.59 2.09
N PRO A 186 -4.12 -24.13 1.94
CA PRO A 186 -5.13 -24.00 2.98
C PRO A 186 -4.70 -24.75 4.25
N ILE A 187 -5.10 -24.23 5.41
CA ILE A 187 -4.94 -24.95 6.68
C ILE A 187 -5.88 -26.16 6.65
N SER A 188 -5.29 -27.36 6.55
CA SER A 188 -6.03 -28.62 6.51
C SER A 188 -6.25 -29.23 7.89
N GLN A 189 -5.33 -29.00 8.82
CA GLN A 189 -5.36 -29.55 10.17
C GLN A 189 -4.78 -28.55 11.17
N ILE A 190 -5.43 -28.46 12.33
CA ILE A 190 -4.95 -27.68 13.47
C ILE A 190 -4.66 -28.69 14.58
N SER A 191 -3.43 -28.68 15.10
CA SER A 191 -3.03 -29.46 16.28
C SER A 191 -2.44 -28.51 17.31
N ALA A 192 -2.82 -28.71 18.56
CA ALA A 192 -2.29 -27.97 19.70
C ALA A 192 -1.94 -28.96 20.82
N THR A 193 -0.82 -28.74 21.48
CA THR A 193 -0.39 -29.48 22.68
C THR A 193 -0.31 -28.51 23.86
N VAL A 194 -0.62 -29.02 25.05
CA VAL A 194 -0.56 -28.24 26.29
C VAL A 194 0.42 -28.93 27.21
N ASP A 195 1.54 -28.26 27.47
CA ASP A 195 2.59 -28.75 28.35
C ASP A 195 2.66 -27.88 29.62
N GLN A 196 3.00 -28.51 30.74
CA GLN A 196 3.22 -27.79 31.98
C GLN A 196 4.54 -27.02 31.89
N LYS A 197 4.45 -25.69 31.89
CA LYS A 197 5.64 -24.82 31.91
C LYS A 197 6.41 -25.04 33.21
N SER A 198 7.73 -25.21 33.11
CA SER A 198 8.63 -25.26 34.27
C SER A 198 8.54 -23.96 35.07
N SER A 199 8.75 -24.04 36.39
CA SER A 199 8.78 -22.85 37.27
C SER A 199 10.03 -22.00 37.08
N LEU A 200 10.98 -22.45 36.25
CA LEU A 200 12.21 -21.74 35.94
C LEU A 200 11.93 -20.59 34.98
N ASP A 201 12.41 -19.41 35.36
CA ASP A 201 12.45 -18.29 34.45
C ASP A 201 13.74 -18.35 33.62
N SER A 202 13.59 -18.20 32.31
CA SER A 202 14.68 -18.04 31.35
C SER A 202 15.73 -17.02 31.81
N THR A 203 15.31 -15.96 32.51
CA THR A 203 16.23 -14.94 33.05
C THR A 203 17.16 -15.50 34.12
N GLN A 204 16.67 -16.37 35.00
CA GLN A 204 17.46 -17.00 36.06
C GLN A 204 18.50 -17.97 35.47
N ILE A 205 18.08 -18.73 34.45
CA ILE A 205 18.99 -19.63 33.72
C ILE A 205 20.08 -18.84 33.01
N ASN A 206 19.71 -17.78 32.27
CA ASN A 206 20.67 -16.94 31.54
C ASN A 206 21.69 -16.29 32.48
N GLN A 207 21.24 -15.79 33.64
CA GLN A 207 22.12 -15.20 34.64
C GLN A 207 23.09 -16.25 35.19
N ALA A 208 22.59 -17.42 35.58
CA ALA A 208 23.41 -18.48 36.14
C ALA A 208 24.45 -19.02 35.12
N LEU A 209 24.08 -19.10 33.84
CA LEU A 209 24.99 -19.44 32.75
C LEU A 209 26.02 -18.33 32.50
N THR A 210 25.64 -17.06 32.60
CA THR A 210 26.58 -15.92 32.46
C THR A 210 27.63 -15.96 33.57
N ASP A 211 27.20 -16.19 34.81
CA ASP A 211 28.10 -16.28 35.97
C ASP A 211 29.02 -17.49 35.85
N LYS A 212 28.51 -18.62 35.36
CA LYS A 212 29.32 -19.82 35.08
C LYS A 212 30.32 -19.60 33.95
N LEU A 213 29.94 -18.91 32.87
CA LEU A 213 30.84 -18.56 31.77
C LEU A 213 31.96 -17.63 32.26
N CYS A 214 31.63 -16.66 33.11
CA CYS A 214 32.61 -15.78 33.72
C CYS A 214 33.60 -16.55 34.61
N ALA A 215 33.12 -17.53 35.38
CA ALA A 215 33.97 -18.40 36.20
C ALA A 215 34.90 -19.27 35.34
N ASP A 216 34.38 -19.88 34.27
CA ASP A 216 35.15 -20.76 33.37
C ASP A 216 36.19 -19.98 32.53
N LEU A 217 35.98 -18.68 32.31
CA LEU A 217 36.97 -17.76 31.72
C LEU A 217 38.08 -17.32 32.70
N GLY A 218 38.02 -17.75 33.96
CA GLY A 218 39.01 -17.46 35.00
C GLY A 218 38.54 -16.50 36.10
N GLY A 219 37.28 -16.06 36.08
CA GLY A 219 36.65 -15.30 37.17
C GLY A 219 37.25 -13.91 37.43
N THR A 220 38.02 -13.35 36.49
CA THR A 220 38.63 -12.03 36.63
C THR A 220 37.65 -10.91 36.25
N GLU A 221 37.88 -9.69 36.76
CA GLU A 221 37.12 -8.50 36.35
C GLU A 221 37.24 -8.24 34.84
N ASP A 222 38.40 -8.54 34.24
CA ASP A 222 38.59 -8.44 32.78
C ASP A 222 37.69 -9.41 32.01
N ALA A 223 37.49 -10.64 32.51
CA ALA A 223 36.55 -11.59 31.92
C ALA A 223 35.10 -11.11 32.04
N ARG A 224 34.75 -10.51 33.19
CA ARG A 224 33.42 -9.93 33.42
C ARG A 224 33.15 -8.75 32.48
N LEU A 225 34.14 -7.88 32.27
CA LEU A 225 34.06 -6.77 31.31
C LEU A 225 33.94 -7.28 29.86
N ALA A 226 34.69 -8.32 29.49
CA ALA A 226 34.63 -8.95 28.17
C ALA A 226 33.28 -9.60 27.86
N LEU A 227 32.51 -10.00 28.89
CA LEU A 227 31.17 -10.56 28.77
C LEU A 227 30.04 -9.53 28.85
N ASN A 228 30.31 -8.27 29.19
CA ASN A 228 29.28 -7.25 29.44
C ASN A 228 28.41 -6.92 28.20
N LYS A 229 28.91 -7.20 27.00
CA LYS A 229 28.19 -7.03 25.72
C LYS A 229 27.86 -8.37 25.06
N VAL A 230 27.97 -9.47 25.79
CA VAL A 230 27.58 -10.81 25.37
C VAL A 230 26.24 -11.15 26.01
N ASN A 231 25.29 -11.56 25.18
CA ASN A 231 23.95 -11.95 25.60
C ASN A 231 23.75 -13.45 25.38
N LEU A 232 23.23 -14.11 26.42
CA LEU A 232 22.94 -15.54 26.44
C LEU A 232 21.42 -15.70 26.52
N ILE A 233 20.81 -16.27 25.47
CA ILE A 233 19.38 -16.54 25.41
C ILE A 233 19.19 -18.06 25.39
N THR A 234 18.35 -18.55 26.28
CA THR A 234 18.01 -19.97 26.36
C THR A 234 16.63 -20.25 25.79
N GLN A 235 16.54 -21.32 25.02
CA GLN A 235 15.30 -21.91 24.53
C GLN A 235 15.22 -23.35 25.03
N SER A 236 14.04 -23.81 25.44
CA SER A 236 13.86 -25.21 25.85
C SER A 236 13.99 -26.13 24.63
N ALA A 237 14.80 -27.18 24.74
CA ALA A 237 14.86 -28.23 23.74
C ALA A 237 13.57 -29.06 23.83
N THR A 238 12.93 -29.34 22.70
CA THR A 238 11.63 -30.04 22.63
C THR A 238 11.73 -31.55 22.91
N ASP A 239 12.87 -32.03 23.41
CA ASP A 239 13.12 -33.45 23.62
C ASP A 239 12.38 -33.96 24.87
N ASN A 240 11.29 -34.67 24.62
CA ASN A 240 10.29 -35.23 25.55
C ASN A 240 10.80 -36.24 26.61
N ASN A 241 12.08 -36.24 26.97
CA ASN A 241 12.63 -37.12 28.01
C ASN A 241 13.03 -36.32 29.26
N ASN A 242 12.17 -35.39 29.68
CA ASN A 242 12.33 -34.66 30.93
C ASN A 242 12.16 -35.61 32.12
N ARG A 243 13.27 -36.17 32.62
CA ARG A 243 13.36 -36.51 34.04
C ARG A 243 13.16 -35.20 34.79
N GLN A 244 12.29 -35.17 35.80
CA GLN A 244 11.87 -33.95 36.52
C GLN A 244 13.02 -33.07 37.04
N ASP A 245 14.24 -33.62 37.11
CA ASP A 245 15.43 -32.97 37.65
C ASP A 245 16.40 -32.41 36.58
N ASN A 246 16.19 -32.67 35.28
CA ASN A 246 17.09 -32.23 34.21
C ASN A 246 16.32 -31.50 33.11
N GLU A 247 16.78 -30.31 32.73
CA GLU A 247 16.21 -29.52 31.63
C GLU A 247 17.26 -29.33 30.53
N ASN A 248 16.90 -29.80 29.32
CA ASN A 248 17.72 -29.63 28.14
C ASN A 248 17.39 -28.29 27.48
N ILE A 249 18.42 -27.47 27.25
CA ILE A 249 18.28 -26.15 26.64
C ILE A 249 19.14 -26.02 25.39
N ILE A 250 18.69 -25.15 24.49
CA ILE A 250 19.44 -24.63 23.36
C ILE A 250 19.92 -23.23 23.76
N LEU A 251 21.23 -22.99 23.64
CA LEU A 251 21.85 -21.74 24.01
C LEU A 251 22.18 -20.92 22.76
N GLU A 252 21.56 -19.74 22.63
CA GLU A 252 21.90 -18.74 21.62
C GLU A 252 22.79 -17.66 22.24
N VAL A 253 23.98 -17.48 21.67
CA VAL A 253 24.97 -16.52 22.12
C VAL A 253 25.13 -15.44 21.06
N SER A 254 24.90 -14.19 21.47
CA SER A 254 24.98 -13.04 20.57
C SER A 254 25.67 -11.86 21.23
N GLY A 255 26.26 -10.96 20.43
CA GLY A 255 26.83 -9.71 20.92
C GLY A 255 28.30 -9.54 20.56
N ILE A 256 29.00 -8.75 21.37
CA ILE A 256 30.35 -8.27 21.08
C ILE A 256 31.27 -8.62 22.24
N THR A 257 32.46 -9.12 21.92
CA THR A 257 33.54 -9.34 22.89
C THR A 257 34.89 -8.97 22.28
N HIS A 258 35.95 -9.01 23.07
CA HIS A 258 37.31 -8.80 22.57
C HIS A 258 37.79 -10.03 21.79
N SER A 259 38.52 -9.82 20.69
CA SER A 259 39.10 -10.89 19.86
C SER A 259 39.90 -11.94 20.66
N THR A 260 40.55 -11.54 21.75
CA THR A 260 41.29 -12.42 22.67
C THR A 260 40.39 -13.39 23.47
N TYR A 261 39.14 -13.01 23.73
CA TYR A 261 38.17 -13.80 24.49
C TYR A 261 37.23 -14.59 23.59
N LEU A 262 37.05 -14.18 22.32
CA LEU A 262 36.16 -14.86 21.37
C LEU A 262 36.46 -16.36 21.23
N ALA A 263 37.72 -16.71 20.98
CA ALA A 263 38.13 -18.11 20.82
C ALA A 263 37.89 -18.91 22.11
N LYS A 264 38.26 -18.34 23.27
CA LYS A 264 38.08 -18.96 24.59
C LYS A 264 36.62 -19.20 24.92
N ILE A 265 35.74 -18.25 24.61
CA ILE A 265 34.30 -18.39 24.81
C ILE A 265 33.75 -19.52 23.96
N LYS A 266 34.10 -19.58 22.67
CA LYS A 266 33.66 -20.67 21.78
C LYS A 266 34.15 -22.04 22.25
N ASP A 267 35.40 -22.14 22.72
CA ASP A 267 35.94 -23.38 23.24
C ASP A 267 35.19 -23.85 24.50
N ILE A 268 34.87 -22.94 25.43
CA ILE A 268 34.11 -23.25 26.66
C ILE A 268 32.70 -23.72 26.32
N LEU A 269 32.01 -22.99 25.44
CA LEU A 269 30.65 -23.37 25.00
C LEU A 269 30.67 -24.78 24.39
N SER A 270 31.61 -25.03 23.47
CA SER A 270 31.75 -26.35 22.84
C SER A 270 32.08 -27.47 23.82
N ILE A 271 32.75 -27.18 24.95
CA ILE A 271 32.93 -28.13 26.04
C ILE A 271 31.60 -28.40 26.75
N TRP A 272 30.82 -27.35 27.03
CA TRP A 272 29.51 -27.48 27.68
C TRP A 272 28.51 -28.31 26.86
N VAL A 273 28.52 -28.19 25.53
CA VAL A 273 27.69 -29.02 24.65
C VAL A 273 28.19 -30.47 24.60
N LYS A 274 29.51 -30.68 24.58
CA LYS A 274 30.10 -32.04 24.47
C LYS A 274 30.01 -32.83 25.78
N SER A 275 30.02 -32.17 26.94
CA SER A 275 29.98 -32.87 28.22
C SER A 275 28.65 -33.58 28.45
N GLN A 276 27.54 -33.03 27.93
CA GLN A 276 26.17 -33.48 28.23
C GLN A 276 25.89 -33.61 29.74
N GLU A 277 26.65 -32.88 30.55
CA GLU A 277 26.55 -32.85 32.01
C GLU A 277 25.82 -31.59 32.46
N ALA A 278 25.37 -31.60 33.72
CA ALA A 278 24.76 -30.43 34.35
C ALA A 278 25.78 -29.29 34.48
N ILE A 279 25.61 -28.22 33.71
CA ILE A 279 26.52 -27.08 33.71
C ILE A 279 26.25 -26.19 34.93
N VAL A 280 24.98 -25.96 35.22
CA VAL A 280 24.52 -25.18 36.38
C VAL A 280 23.26 -25.82 36.95
N LYS A 281 23.05 -25.64 38.26
CA LYS A 281 21.82 -26.05 38.96
C LYS A 281 21.03 -24.81 39.35
N VAL A 282 19.80 -24.68 38.85
CA VAL A 282 18.90 -23.56 39.15
C VAL A 282 17.64 -24.11 39.80
N ASN A 283 17.28 -23.63 41.00
CA ASN A 283 16.11 -24.07 41.77
C ASN A 283 15.93 -25.60 41.90
N GLY A 284 17.03 -26.35 41.99
CA GLY A 284 16.98 -27.81 42.12
C GLY A 284 17.09 -28.59 40.81
N ILE A 285 16.97 -27.93 39.67
CA ILE A 285 16.98 -28.52 38.33
C ILE A 285 18.35 -28.33 37.69
N ASN A 286 18.86 -29.39 37.08
CA ASN A 286 20.12 -29.42 36.36
C ASN A 286 19.92 -28.91 34.93
N ILE A 287 20.68 -27.90 34.54
CA ILE A 287 20.63 -27.33 33.19
C ILE A 287 21.70 -28.00 32.33
N ILE A 288 21.26 -28.64 31.25
CA ILE A 288 22.12 -29.33 30.29
C ILE A 288 22.00 -28.62 28.94
N ILE A 289 23.14 -28.27 28.35
CA ILE A 289 23.16 -27.58 27.05
C ILE A 289 23.22 -28.64 25.95
N SER A 290 22.11 -28.77 25.23
CA SER A 290 21.95 -29.75 24.14
C SER A 290 22.56 -29.25 22.82
N LYS A 291 22.50 -27.94 22.59
CA LYS A 291 22.99 -27.29 21.37
C LYS A 291 23.36 -25.84 21.67
N GLU A 292 24.36 -25.33 20.96
CA GLU A 292 24.75 -23.93 20.96
C GLU A 292 24.67 -23.31 19.57
N ASP A 293 24.28 -22.04 19.50
CA ASP A 293 24.43 -21.17 18.33
C ASP A 293 25.20 -19.91 18.77
N SER A 294 26.42 -19.76 18.29
CA SER A 294 27.29 -18.60 18.57
C SER A 294 27.66 -17.81 17.31
N GLU A 295 26.91 -17.96 16.21
CA GLU A 295 27.21 -17.27 14.95
C GLU A 295 27.11 -15.74 15.06
N LYS A 296 26.24 -15.27 15.95
CA LYS A 296 25.99 -13.84 16.20
C LYS A 296 26.94 -13.22 17.24
N LEU A 297 27.93 -13.96 17.73
CA LEU A 297 28.98 -13.45 18.61
C LEU A 297 30.19 -12.98 17.80
N VAL A 298 30.52 -11.70 17.90
CA VAL A 298 31.59 -11.05 17.12
C VAL A 298 32.71 -10.57 18.03
N GLY A 299 33.96 -10.82 17.62
CA GLY A 299 35.15 -10.28 18.27
C GLY A 299 35.59 -8.97 17.63
N ILE A 300 35.86 -7.95 18.44
CA ILE A 300 36.46 -6.67 18.02
C ILE A 300 37.87 -6.55 18.59
#